data_AF-A0ABD5IWG3-F1
#
_entry.id   AF-A0ABD5IWG3-F1
#
_cell.length_a   1.000
_cell.length_b   1.000
_cell.length_c   1.000
_cell.angle_alpha   90.00
_cell.angle_beta   90.00
_cell.angle_gamma   90.00
#
_symmetry.space_group_name_H-M   'P 1'
#
loop_
_entity.id
_entity.type
_entity.pdbx_description
1 polymer ?
#
loop_
_entity_poly.entity_id
_entity_poly.type
_entity_poly.pdbx_seq_one_letter_code
_entity_poly.pdbx_strand_id
1 'polypeptide(L)'
;MNNLIQQYKESLKVAKKMYRSATVEDKKVIAGMISDLEFAIEWMETSRMPGNRRGIERRAAYQREKPFDPLLMQKYFRSSEPTYEWDDHNKESVITEWDKQRIEDALSVLTDREREVYLMSRGYCLTYSEIANYLCISSSSVQTMIERAEKKIKKRINESLFCLCS
;
A
#
# COMPACT_ATOMS: atom_id res chain seq x y z
N MET A 1 10.33 -1.47 -29.20
CA MET A 1 8.88 -1.36 -28.94
C MET A 1 8.06 -1.55 -30.22
N ASN A 2 8.36 -0.86 -31.32
CA ASN A 2 7.64 -1.03 -32.61
C ASN A 2 7.60 -2.49 -33.11
N ASN A 3 8.70 -3.23 -32.95
CA ASN A 3 8.75 -4.66 -33.32
C ASN A 3 7.73 -5.50 -32.52
N LEU A 4 7.56 -5.23 -31.22
CA LEU A 4 6.62 -5.94 -30.35
C LEU A 4 5.16 -5.66 -30.72
N ILE A 5 4.82 -4.40 -30.99
CA ILE A 5 3.47 -4.01 -31.45
C ILE A 5 3.13 -4.74 -32.76
N GLN A 6 4.11 -4.84 -33.67
CA GLN A 6 3.93 -5.52 -34.94
C GLN A 6 3.69 -7.03 -34.76
N GLN A 7 4.45 -7.69 -33.89
CA GLN A 7 4.22 -9.09 -33.54
C GLN A 7 2.81 -9.32 -32.97
N TYR A 8 2.35 -8.45 -32.06
CA TYR A 8 1.00 -8.57 -31.48
C TYR A 8 -0.10 -8.37 -32.54
N LYS A 9 0.09 -7.43 -33.48
CA LYS A 9 -0.85 -7.24 -34.61
C LYS A 9 -0.89 -8.45 -35.54
N GLU A 10 0.24 -9.12 -35.75
CA GLU A 10 0.32 -10.36 -36.51
C GLU A 10 -0.39 -11.51 -35.78
N SER A 11 -0.15 -11.69 -34.48
CA SER A 11 -0.86 -12.65 -33.63
C SER A 11 -2.37 -12.39 -33.62
N LEU A 12 -2.80 -11.12 -33.58
CA LEU A 12 -4.21 -10.74 -33.65
C LEU A 12 -4.85 -11.15 -34.98
N LYS A 13 -4.14 -10.98 -36.11
CA LYS A 13 -4.62 -11.43 -37.42
C LYS A 13 -4.78 -12.95 -37.46
N VAL A 14 -3.83 -13.70 -36.88
CA VAL A 14 -3.88 -15.16 -36.79
C VAL A 14 -5.06 -15.60 -35.91
N ALA A 15 -5.24 -15.01 -34.74
CA ALA A 15 -6.35 -15.31 -33.83
C ALA A 15 -7.72 -15.03 -34.49
N LYS A 16 -7.84 -13.90 -35.21
CA LYS A 16 -9.06 -13.59 -35.99
C LYS A 16 -9.32 -14.59 -37.12
N LYS A 17 -8.27 -15.15 -37.74
CA LYS A 17 -8.41 -16.20 -38.74
C LYS A 17 -8.87 -17.52 -38.11
N MET A 18 -8.28 -17.91 -36.97
CA MET A 18 -8.68 -19.09 -36.20
C MET A 18 -10.13 -19.00 -35.74
N TYR A 19 -10.58 -17.83 -35.29
CA TYR A 19 -11.96 -17.59 -34.87
C TYR A 19 -12.99 -17.90 -35.96
N ARG A 20 -12.65 -17.62 -37.24
CA ARG A 20 -13.56 -17.85 -38.38
C ARG A 20 -13.74 -19.34 -38.70
N SER A 21 -12.69 -20.15 -38.49
CA SER A 21 -12.69 -21.59 -38.76
C SER A 21 -12.96 -22.45 -37.53
N ALA A 22 -13.14 -21.85 -36.35
CA ALA A 22 -13.31 -22.56 -35.08
C ALA A 22 -14.73 -23.10 -34.86
N THR A 23 -14.82 -24.17 -34.08
CA THR A 23 -16.06 -24.73 -33.50
C THR A 23 -16.64 -23.80 -32.44
N VAL A 24 -17.89 -24.02 -32.03
CA VAL A 24 -18.62 -23.11 -31.12
C VAL A 24 -17.95 -23.00 -29.75
N GLU A 25 -17.37 -24.09 -29.22
CA GLU A 25 -16.64 -24.07 -27.95
C GLU A 25 -15.35 -23.24 -28.04
N ASP A 26 -14.56 -23.46 -29.11
CA ASP A 26 -13.28 -22.79 -29.32
C ASP A 26 -13.44 -21.29 -29.61
N LYS A 27 -14.56 -20.88 -30.23
CA LYS A 27 -14.87 -19.47 -30.48
C LYS A 27 -14.85 -18.65 -29.19
N LYS A 28 -15.36 -19.18 -28.07
CA LYS A 28 -15.39 -18.42 -26.81
C LYS A 28 -13.97 -18.16 -26.28
N VAL A 29 -13.09 -19.17 -26.36
CA VAL A 29 -11.69 -19.06 -25.94
C VAL A 29 -10.94 -18.09 -26.84
N ILE A 30 -11.10 -18.24 -28.17
CA ILE A 30 -10.42 -17.38 -29.15
C ILE A 30 -10.93 -15.93 -29.07
N ALA A 31 -12.21 -15.70 -28.76
CA ALA A 31 -12.73 -14.36 -28.51
C ALA A 31 -12.01 -13.68 -27.33
N GLY A 32 -11.79 -14.40 -26.23
CA GLY A 32 -11.00 -13.90 -25.10
C GLY A 32 -9.57 -13.53 -25.51
N MET A 33 -8.90 -14.42 -26.25
CA MET A 33 -7.55 -14.15 -26.78
C MET A 33 -7.51 -12.90 -27.68
N ILE A 34 -8.54 -12.69 -28.51
CA ILE A 34 -8.65 -11.50 -29.36
C ILE A 34 -8.79 -10.24 -28.50
N SER A 35 -9.66 -10.26 -27.50
CA SER A 35 -9.85 -9.13 -26.59
C SER A 35 -8.58 -8.78 -25.80
N ASP A 36 -7.85 -9.79 -25.32
CA ASP A 36 -6.58 -9.57 -24.61
C ASP A 36 -5.51 -8.96 -25.53
N LEU A 37 -5.42 -9.43 -26.78
CA LEU A 37 -4.49 -8.88 -27.77
C LEU A 37 -4.86 -7.44 -28.16
N GLU A 38 -6.14 -7.14 -28.35
CA GLU A 38 -6.62 -5.78 -28.63
C GLU A 38 -6.34 -4.84 -27.46
N PHE A 39 -6.58 -5.29 -26.23
CA PHE A 39 -6.28 -4.56 -25.00
C PHE A 39 -4.78 -4.25 -24.87
N ALA A 40 -3.91 -5.24 -25.11
CA ALA A 40 -2.47 -5.06 -25.04
C ALA A 40 -1.94 -4.10 -26.13
N ILE A 41 -2.48 -4.20 -27.36
CA ILE A 41 -2.11 -3.29 -28.45
C ILE A 41 -2.50 -1.85 -28.12
N GLU A 42 -3.73 -1.62 -27.62
CA GLU A 42 -4.19 -0.28 -27.26
C GLU A 42 -3.32 0.33 -26.15
N TRP A 43 -2.92 -0.46 -25.15
CA TRP A 43 -1.96 -0.05 -24.12
C TRP A 43 -0.62 0.37 -24.71
N MET A 44 -0.04 -0.45 -25.59
CA MET A 44 1.28 -0.19 -26.17
C MET A 44 1.28 1.02 -27.13
N GLU A 45 0.18 1.25 -27.85
CA GLU A 45 0.06 2.37 -28.80
C GLU A 45 -0.26 3.69 -28.11
N THR A 46 -1.16 3.67 -27.12
CA THR A 46 -1.64 4.90 -26.46
C THR A 46 -0.87 5.24 -25.19
N SER A 47 -0.13 4.27 -24.63
CA SER A 47 0.46 4.34 -23.28
C SER A 47 -0.56 4.67 -22.18
N ARG A 48 -1.84 4.38 -22.43
CA ARG A 48 -2.97 4.69 -21.54
C ARG A 48 -3.83 3.45 -21.36
N MET A 49 -4.55 3.40 -20.23
CA MET A 49 -5.49 2.33 -19.95
C MET A 49 -6.63 2.32 -20.98
N PRO A 50 -6.79 1.22 -21.73
CA PRO A 50 -7.86 1.03 -22.70
C PRO A 50 -9.25 1.23 -22.08
N GLY A 51 -10.14 1.87 -22.82
CA GLY A 51 -11.51 2.13 -22.39
C GLY A 51 -11.71 3.24 -21.36
N ASN A 52 -10.63 3.83 -20.80
CA ASN A 52 -10.76 4.97 -19.90
C ASN A 52 -10.70 6.30 -20.67
N ARG A 53 -11.78 7.08 -20.62
CA ARG A 53 -11.88 8.36 -21.36
C ARG A 53 -11.06 9.49 -20.74
N ARG A 54 -10.65 9.34 -19.47
CA ARG A 54 -9.87 10.33 -18.70
C ARG A 54 -8.53 9.71 -18.29
N GLY A 55 -7.44 10.47 -18.41
CA GLY A 55 -6.12 10.01 -17.99
C GLY A 55 -5.98 9.94 -16.46
N ILE A 56 -4.91 9.27 -16.01
CA ILE A 56 -4.62 9.05 -14.59
C ILE A 56 -4.39 10.35 -13.81
N GLU A 57 -4.05 11.44 -14.50
CA GLU A 57 -3.91 12.77 -13.94
C GLU A 57 -5.25 13.39 -13.50
N ARG A 58 -6.37 12.96 -14.11
CA ARG A 58 -7.73 13.44 -13.75
C ARG A 58 -8.51 12.38 -12.98
N ARG A 59 -7.97 11.98 -11.83
CA ARG A 59 -8.66 11.06 -10.90
C ARG A 59 -9.96 11.66 -10.38
N ALA A 60 -11.00 10.86 -10.29
CA ALA A 60 -12.25 11.24 -9.63
C ALA A 60 -12.03 11.44 -8.11
N ALA A 61 -12.92 12.17 -7.44
CA ALA A 61 -12.80 12.46 -6.00
C ALA A 61 -12.61 11.18 -5.17
N TYR A 62 -13.44 10.15 -5.39
CA TYR A 62 -13.35 8.84 -4.74
C TYR A 62 -12.06 8.05 -5.03
N GLN A 63 -11.33 8.38 -6.12
CA GLN A 63 -10.02 7.78 -6.41
C GLN A 63 -8.87 8.52 -5.72
N ARG A 64 -9.12 9.74 -5.23
CA ARG A 64 -8.15 10.54 -4.46
C ARG A 64 -8.36 10.37 -2.96
N GLU A 65 -9.62 10.31 -2.55
CA GLU A 65 -10.04 10.18 -1.16
C GLU A 65 -9.82 8.75 -0.68
N LYS A 66 -9.11 8.59 0.43
CA LYS A 66 -9.05 7.33 1.16
C LYS A 66 -9.98 7.46 2.37
N PRO A 67 -10.97 6.57 2.53
CA PRO A 67 -11.80 6.59 3.72
C PRO A 67 -10.90 6.33 4.94
N PHE A 68 -11.11 7.12 5.99
CA PHE A 68 -10.34 7.06 7.22
C PHE A 68 -11.30 7.30 8.39
N ASP A 69 -11.04 6.66 9.54
CA ASP A 69 -11.88 6.78 10.75
C ASP A 69 -11.66 8.13 11.44
N PRO A 70 -12.65 9.06 11.44
CA PRO A 70 -12.51 10.40 12.00
C PRO A 70 -11.99 10.43 13.44
N LEU A 71 -12.37 9.44 14.26
CA LEU A 71 -11.99 9.37 15.67
C LEU A 71 -10.50 9.08 15.85
N LEU A 72 -9.88 8.34 14.93
CA LEU A 72 -8.46 8.01 15.02
C LEU A 72 -7.58 9.25 14.84
N MET A 73 -7.94 10.15 13.92
CA MET A 73 -7.19 11.40 13.74
C MET A 73 -7.48 12.39 14.86
N GLN A 74 -8.72 12.45 15.33
CA GLN A 74 -9.08 13.28 16.47
C GLN A 74 -8.26 12.89 17.71
N LYS A 75 -8.10 11.58 17.97
CA LYS A 75 -7.25 11.06 19.05
C LYS A 75 -5.83 11.57 18.96
N TYR A 76 -5.22 11.50 17.78
CA TYR A 76 -3.86 11.97 17.57
C TYR A 76 -3.73 13.47 17.80
N PHE A 77 -4.56 14.30 17.15
CA PHE A 77 -4.48 15.76 17.27
C PHE A 77 -4.72 16.24 18.70
N ARG A 78 -5.76 15.74 19.37
CA ARG A 78 -6.03 16.15 20.77
C ARG A 78 -4.92 15.71 21.73
N SER A 79 -4.25 14.60 21.45
CA SER A 79 -3.11 14.13 22.25
C SER A 79 -1.82 14.94 22.04
N SER A 80 -1.65 15.59 20.89
CA SER A 80 -0.46 16.37 20.55
C SER A 80 -0.64 17.88 20.73
N GLU A 81 -1.88 18.35 20.88
CA GLU A 81 -2.19 19.76 21.11
C GLU A 81 -1.59 20.27 22.43
N PRO A 82 -0.90 21.42 22.42
CA PRO A 82 -0.43 22.06 23.65
C PRO A 82 -1.64 22.41 24.52
N THR A 83 -1.52 22.17 25.82
CA THR A 83 -2.54 22.59 26.78
C THR A 83 -2.36 24.08 27.06
N TYR A 84 -3.39 24.87 26.78
CA TYR A 84 -3.40 26.30 27.06
C TYR A 84 -4.09 26.58 28.40
N GLU A 85 -3.68 27.64 29.10
CA GLU A 85 -4.22 27.98 30.43
C GLU A 85 -5.74 28.25 30.43
N TRP A 86 -6.28 28.69 29.30
CA TRP A 86 -7.71 28.96 29.11
C TRP A 86 -8.52 27.75 28.63
N ASP A 87 -7.90 26.57 28.50
CA ASP A 87 -8.57 25.34 28.08
C ASP A 87 -9.13 24.64 29.34
N ASP A 88 -10.37 24.97 29.70
CA ASP A 88 -11.06 24.45 30.89
C ASP A 88 -11.81 23.14 30.63
N HIS A 89 -11.71 22.60 29.40
CA HIS A 89 -12.41 21.40 28.98
C HIS A 89 -11.50 20.16 29.09
N ASN A 90 -12.08 19.06 29.56
CA ASN A 90 -11.40 17.77 29.50
C ASN A 90 -11.25 17.34 28.05
N LYS A 91 -10.01 17.01 27.64
CA LYS A 91 -9.75 16.47 26.30
C LYS A 91 -10.36 15.07 26.18
N GLU A 92 -11.50 14.97 25.52
CA GLU A 92 -12.14 13.69 25.21
C GLU A 92 -11.38 12.94 24.13
N SER A 93 -11.46 11.60 24.14
CA SER A 93 -10.86 10.73 23.12
C SER A 93 -9.37 11.01 22.90
N VAL A 94 -8.58 11.09 23.98
CA VAL A 94 -7.11 11.21 23.91
C VAL A 94 -6.47 9.83 23.97
N ILE A 95 -5.25 9.68 23.44
CA ILE A 95 -4.41 8.50 23.68
C ILE A 95 -4.22 8.34 25.19
N THR A 96 -4.83 7.30 25.74
CA THR A 96 -4.79 7.07 27.19
C THR A 96 -3.40 6.63 27.64
N GLU A 97 -3.11 6.77 28.92
CA GLU A 97 -1.84 6.24 29.47
C GLU A 97 -1.72 4.73 29.27
N TRP A 98 -2.86 4.02 29.33
CA TRP A 98 -2.92 2.59 29.02
C TRP A 98 -2.53 2.30 27.57
N ASP A 99 -3.00 3.10 26.61
CA ASP A 99 -2.61 2.95 25.20
C ASP A 99 -1.09 3.14 25.01
N LYS A 100 -0.49 4.13 25.69
CA LYS A 100 0.97 4.32 25.66
C LYS A 100 1.70 3.11 26.22
N GLN A 101 1.22 2.58 27.33
CA GLN A 101 1.83 1.42 27.97
C GLN A 101 1.72 0.15 27.11
N ARG A 102 0.59 -0.03 26.39
CA ARG A 102 0.43 -1.10 25.39
C ARG A 102 1.41 -0.95 24.24
N ILE A 103 1.60 0.28 23.73
CA ILE A 103 2.56 0.56 22.65
C ILE A 103 3.99 0.27 23.13
N GLU A 104 4.35 0.73 24.32
CA GLU A 104 5.69 0.50 24.86
C GLU A 104 5.95 -1.00 25.14
N ASP A 105 4.96 -1.74 25.66
CA ASP A 105 5.05 -3.19 25.82
C ASP A 105 5.25 -3.90 24.47
N ALA A 106 4.53 -3.49 23.43
CA ALA A 106 4.69 -4.03 22.08
C ALA A 106 6.08 -3.75 21.49
N LEU A 107 6.66 -2.57 21.75
CA LEU A 107 7.98 -2.18 21.27
C LEU A 107 9.14 -2.74 22.10
N SER A 108 8.92 -3.13 23.35
CA SER A 108 9.94 -3.62 24.28
C SER A 108 10.71 -4.86 23.80
N VAL A 109 10.14 -5.63 22.87
CA VAL A 109 10.73 -6.87 22.33
C VAL A 109 11.76 -6.59 21.22
N LEU A 110 11.78 -5.37 20.69
CA LEU A 110 12.71 -4.96 19.65
C LEU A 110 14.09 -4.66 20.24
N THR A 111 15.14 -4.91 19.46
CA THR A 111 16.46 -4.37 19.80
C THR A 111 16.49 -2.86 19.56
N ASP A 112 17.40 -2.13 20.20
CA ASP A 112 17.50 -0.66 20.02
C ASP A 112 17.57 -0.26 18.55
N ARG A 113 18.35 -1.00 17.76
CA ARG A 113 18.49 -0.74 16.31
C ARG A 113 17.23 -1.08 15.52
N GLU A 114 16.54 -2.17 15.86
CA GLU A 114 15.27 -2.51 15.23
C GLU A 114 14.18 -1.49 15.60
N ARG A 115 14.14 -1.03 16.85
CA ARG A 115 13.21 -0.01 17.35
C ARG A 115 13.45 1.33 16.65
N GLU A 116 14.71 1.75 16.52
CA GLU A 116 15.09 2.96 15.80
C GLU A 116 14.62 2.92 14.33
N VAL A 117 14.96 1.85 13.60
CA VAL A 117 14.54 1.68 12.20
C VAL A 117 13.01 1.62 12.06
N TYR A 118 12.34 0.94 12.99
CA TYR A 118 10.89 0.84 13.00
C TYR A 118 10.23 2.21 13.23
N LEU A 119 10.73 3.01 14.18
CA LEU A 119 10.26 4.37 14.44
C LEU A 119 10.52 5.30 13.25
N MET A 120 11.69 5.22 12.62
CA MET A 120 11.99 5.96 11.39
C MET A 120 10.97 5.67 10.27
N SER A 121 10.61 4.41 10.08
CA SER A 121 9.68 4.03 9.02
C SER A 121 8.21 4.24 9.36
N ARG A 122 7.74 3.81 10.54
CA ARG A 122 6.31 3.80 10.91
C ARG A 122 5.90 5.02 11.74
N GLY A 123 6.81 5.56 12.55
CA GLY A 123 6.57 6.78 13.33
C GLY A 123 6.73 8.04 12.47
N TYR A 124 7.88 8.17 11.81
CA TYR A 124 8.21 9.36 10.99
C TYR A 124 7.88 9.20 9.50
N CYS A 125 7.36 8.05 9.08
CA CYS A 125 6.95 7.78 7.69
C CYS A 125 8.07 7.96 6.64
N LEU A 126 9.34 7.73 7.02
CA LEU A 126 10.47 7.80 6.08
C LEU A 126 10.49 6.57 5.14
N THR A 127 10.97 6.80 3.92
CA THR A 127 11.19 5.75 2.92
C THR A 127 12.40 4.88 3.29
N TYR A 128 12.43 3.63 2.83
CA TYR A 128 13.55 2.72 3.13
C TYR A 128 14.89 3.25 2.61
N SER A 129 14.88 3.99 1.49
CA SER A 129 16.06 4.68 0.96
C SER A 129 16.55 5.80 1.86
N GLU A 130 15.65 6.62 2.41
CA GLU A 130 16.04 7.69 3.34
C GLU A 130 16.66 7.10 4.62
N ILE A 131 16.02 6.07 5.17
CA ILE A 131 16.53 5.38 6.37
C ILE A 131 17.89 4.75 6.10
N ALA A 132 18.04 4.07 4.96
CA ALA A 132 19.30 3.49 4.52
C ALA A 132 20.42 4.53 4.44
N ASN A 133 20.11 5.71 3.90
CA ASN A 133 21.05 6.83 3.82
C ASN A 133 21.39 7.41 5.19
N TYR A 134 20.40 7.62 6.08
CA TYR A 134 20.64 8.12 7.44
C TYR A 134 21.52 7.18 8.27
N LEU A 135 21.34 5.88 8.06
CA LEU A 135 22.00 4.85 8.84
C LEU A 135 23.24 4.26 8.14
N CYS A 136 23.59 4.73 6.94
CA CYS A 136 24.67 4.24 6.09
C CYS A 136 24.65 2.71 5.89
N ILE A 137 23.47 2.14 5.67
CA ILE A 137 23.25 0.71 5.41
C ILE A 137 22.51 0.51 4.09
N SER A 138 22.38 -0.74 3.64
CA SER A 138 21.58 -1.04 2.44
C SER A 138 20.08 -0.99 2.72
N SER A 139 19.27 -0.57 1.72
CA SER A 139 17.80 -0.63 1.81
C SER A 139 17.27 -2.04 2.10
N SER A 140 17.97 -3.07 1.60
CA SER A 140 17.66 -4.47 1.88
C SER A 140 17.82 -4.82 3.36
N SER A 141 18.85 -4.25 4.00
CA SER A 141 19.07 -4.39 5.45
C SER A 141 17.93 -3.73 6.23
N VAL A 142 17.53 -2.50 5.86
CA VAL A 142 16.40 -1.79 6.45
C VAL A 142 15.12 -2.63 6.35
N GLN A 143 14.81 -3.13 5.16
CA GLN A 143 13.64 -3.99 4.94
C GLN A 143 13.66 -5.21 5.87
N THR A 144 14.78 -5.93 5.92
CA THR A 144 14.92 -7.14 6.75
C THR A 144 14.72 -6.84 8.23
N MET A 145 15.22 -5.69 8.70
CA MET A 145 15.03 -5.24 10.09
C MET A 145 13.57 -4.93 10.40
N ILE A 146 12.86 -4.25 9.48
CA ILE A 146 11.44 -3.92 9.63
C ILE A 146 10.60 -5.21 9.65
N GLU A 147 10.82 -6.13 8.72
CA GLU A 147 10.08 -7.39 8.67
C GLU A 147 10.27 -8.23 9.94
N ARG A 148 11.49 -8.24 10.48
CA ARG A 148 11.79 -8.90 11.76
C ARG A 148 11.08 -8.20 12.93
N ALA A 149 11.10 -6.87 12.97
CA ALA A 149 10.43 -6.08 14.00
C ALA A 149 8.91 -6.32 13.97
N GLU A 150 8.29 -6.30 12.79
CA GLU A 150 6.86 -6.58 12.62
C GLU A 150 6.48 -8.00 13.08
N LYS A 151 7.31 -9.00 12.79
CA LYS A 151 7.10 -10.37 13.30
C LYS A 151 7.16 -10.44 14.83
N LYS A 152 8.14 -9.76 15.45
CA LYS A 152 8.29 -9.70 16.91
C LYS A 152 7.10 -9.00 17.58
N ILE A 153 6.70 -7.83 17.06
CA ILE A 153 5.54 -7.07 17.56
C ILE A 153 4.27 -7.92 17.44
N LYS A 154 4.02 -8.53 16.27
CA LYS A 154 2.82 -9.36 16.06
C LYS A 154 2.75 -10.53 17.05
N LYS A 155 3.89 -11.17 17.32
CA LYS A 155 3.98 -12.23 18.34
C LYS A 155 3.67 -11.67 19.73
N ARG A 156 4.26 -10.52 20.09
CA ARG A 156 4.02 -9.87 21.40
C ARG A 156 2.57 -9.47 21.60
N ILE A 157 1.91 -8.94 20.58
CA ILE A 157 0.49 -8.56 20.64
C ILE A 157 -0.41 -9.77 20.99
N ASN A 158 -0.10 -10.95 20.45
CA ASN A 158 -0.87 -12.17 20.70
C ASN A 158 -0.57 -12.81 22.06
N GLU A 159 0.63 -12.60 22.61
CA GLU A 159 1.09 -13.23 23.86
C GLU A 159 0.93 -12.33 25.08
N SER A 160 0.91 -11.00 24.89
CA SER A 160 0.86 -10.03 25.98
C SER A 160 -0.56 -9.81 26.48
N LEU A 161 -0.74 -9.97 27.80
CA LEU A 161 -1.99 -9.67 28.49
C LEU A 161 -2.43 -8.21 28.29
N PHE A 162 -1.47 -7.29 28.23
CA PHE A 162 -1.72 -5.85 28.01
C PHE A 162 -2.31 -5.57 26.62
N CYS A 163 -1.93 -6.39 25.62
CA CYS A 163 -2.39 -6.23 24.25
C CYS A 163 -3.74 -6.91 24.00
N LEU A 164 -4.04 -8.01 24.71
CA LEU A 164 -5.26 -8.80 24.55
C LEU A 164 -6.52 -8.14 25.16
N CYS A 165 -6.36 -7.28 26.17
CA CYS A 165 -7.47 -6.48 26.69
C CYS A 165 -7.75 -5.33 25.72
N SER A 166 -8.72 -5.51 24.80
CA SER A 166 -9.25 -4.46 23.91
C SER A 166 -10.74 -4.33 24.09
#